data_AF-A0A9P7FVU1-F1
#
_entry.id   AF-A0A9P7FVU1-F1
#
_cell.length_a   1.000
_cell.length_b   1.000
_cell.length_c   1.000
_cell.angle_alpha   90.00
_cell.angle_beta   90.00
_cell.angle_gamma   90.00
#
_symmetry.space_group_name_H-M   'P 1'
#
loop_
_entity.id
_entity.type
_entity.pdbx_description
1 polymer ?
#
loop_
_entity_poly.entity_id
_entity_poly.type
_entity_poly.pdbx_seq_one_letter_code
_entity_poly.pdbx_strand_id
1 'polypeptide(L)'
;MAPEVLSGGAQTICKLTNTTPFWHNSVHDVESFLWVLVYICLTRRGPGMAMIRDEFLNGFGAVYICAYKYFDNDSPTELAQAKFSLFTHPQLFQSEIVDHFHPYFEGLKGLVSRWWRLLILAYTYHGNEYYYIHNHIIRILEKTIADLQDPETPHQDTIDELLRRKEHHERVLGTFRRNTTAIKIESRTSVDADSDDALSDAPEHLSSVTGQPVHHAVHPPAYHPPPDLSTNRPIKKARRET
;
A
#
# COMPACT_ATOMS: atom_id res chain seq x y z
N MET A 1 7.04 -11.20 -10.74
CA MET A 1 7.19 -12.66 -10.86
C MET A 1 8.60 -12.85 -11.36
N ALA A 2 9.45 -13.46 -10.53
CA ALA A 2 10.89 -13.37 -10.68
C ALA A 2 11.39 -14.05 -11.97
N PRO A 3 12.45 -13.52 -12.61
CA PRO A 3 13.05 -14.12 -13.82
C PRO A 3 13.57 -15.55 -13.62
N GLU A 4 13.92 -15.88 -12.39
CA GLU A 4 14.38 -17.20 -11.96
C GLU A 4 13.33 -18.29 -12.17
N VAL A 5 12.04 -17.93 -12.29
CA VAL A 5 10.95 -18.87 -12.57
C VAL A 5 10.97 -19.34 -14.03
N LEU A 6 11.65 -18.62 -14.94
CA LEU A 6 11.62 -18.88 -16.39
C LEU A 6 13.01 -19.17 -17.00
N SER A 7 14.08 -19.15 -16.20
CA SER A 7 15.45 -19.46 -16.65
C SER A 7 15.73 -20.97 -16.88
N GLY A 8 14.70 -21.80 -16.97
CA GLY A 8 14.81 -23.20 -17.41
C GLY A 8 14.64 -23.30 -18.92
N GLY A 9 15.74 -23.50 -19.64
CA GLY A 9 15.78 -23.56 -21.10
C GLY A 9 14.77 -24.50 -21.76
N ALA A 10 14.34 -24.11 -22.96
CA ALA A 10 13.37 -24.82 -23.79
C ALA A 10 13.81 -26.26 -24.14
N GLN A 11 13.18 -27.25 -23.53
CA GLN A 11 12.62 -28.48 -24.14
C GLN A 11 12.28 -29.48 -23.03
N THR A 12 10.98 -29.64 -22.76
CA THR A 12 10.25 -30.86 -22.37
C THR A 12 8.99 -30.43 -21.61
N ILE A 13 7.86 -30.39 -22.31
CA ILE A 13 6.55 -30.27 -21.66
C ILE A 13 6.21 -31.61 -20.99
N CYS A 14 5.69 -31.49 -19.76
CA CYS A 14 5.09 -32.51 -18.89
C CYS A 14 6.03 -33.41 -18.06
N LYS A 15 5.87 -33.23 -16.73
CA LYS A 15 6.34 -34.04 -15.60
C LYS A 15 7.75 -33.74 -15.07
N LEU A 16 7.92 -32.56 -14.48
CA LEU A 16 8.71 -32.43 -13.26
C LEU A 16 7.95 -31.51 -12.30
N THR A 17 7.23 -32.12 -11.35
CA THR A 17 6.88 -31.49 -10.09
C THR A 17 8.19 -31.23 -9.33
N ASN A 18 8.93 -30.20 -9.73
CA ASN A 18 10.03 -29.70 -8.92
C ASN A 18 9.41 -28.89 -7.79
N THR A 19 9.10 -29.61 -6.71
CA THR A 19 8.90 -29.10 -5.36
C THR A 19 10.21 -28.52 -4.81
N THR A 20 10.85 -27.62 -5.55
CA THR A 20 11.82 -26.71 -4.94
C THR A 20 11.01 -25.64 -4.21
N PRO A 21 11.15 -25.48 -2.88
CA PRO A 21 10.45 -24.42 -2.18
C PRO A 21 10.78 -23.09 -2.87
N PHE A 22 9.77 -22.30 -3.20
CA PHE A 22 10.00 -20.92 -3.61
C PHE A 22 10.57 -20.17 -2.41
N TRP A 23 11.88 -19.93 -2.41
CA TRP A 23 12.54 -19.18 -1.35
C TRP A 23 12.33 -17.70 -1.60
N HIS A 24 11.33 -17.16 -0.91
CA HIS A 24 11.10 -15.73 -0.90
C HIS A 24 12.31 -15.01 -0.26
N ASN A 25 12.76 -13.94 -0.91
CA ASN A 25 13.93 -13.17 -0.53
C ASN A 25 13.63 -11.68 -0.73
N SER A 26 14.51 -10.84 -0.20
CA SER A 26 14.38 -9.39 -0.25
C SER A 26 14.27 -8.81 -1.66
N VAL A 27 14.87 -9.43 -2.68
CA VAL A 27 14.75 -8.95 -4.07
C VAL A 27 13.33 -9.10 -4.58
N HIS A 28 12.63 -10.18 -4.22
CA HIS A 28 11.23 -10.38 -4.62
C HIS A 28 10.28 -9.37 -3.96
N ASP A 29 10.55 -8.97 -2.72
CA ASP A 29 9.79 -7.92 -2.02
C ASP A 29 9.91 -6.58 -2.76
N VAL A 30 11.14 -6.15 -3.06
CA VAL A 30 11.36 -4.87 -3.74
C VAL A 30 10.94 -4.89 -5.20
N GLU A 31 11.01 -6.04 -5.89
CA GLU A 31 10.44 -6.22 -7.22
C GLU A 31 8.92 -6.05 -7.17
N SER A 32 8.25 -6.73 -6.23
CA SER A 32 6.80 -6.64 -6.07
C SER A 32 6.36 -5.21 -5.74
N PHE A 33 7.13 -4.51 -4.91
CA PHE A 33 6.85 -3.11 -4.57
C PHE A 33 7.02 -2.17 -5.76
N LEU A 34 8.04 -2.37 -6.61
CA LEU A 34 8.17 -1.64 -7.87
C LEU A 34 6.92 -1.81 -8.74
N TRP A 35 6.42 -3.03 -8.88
CA TRP A 35 5.23 -3.29 -9.70
C TRP A 35 3.98 -2.58 -9.17
N VAL A 36 3.79 -2.51 -7.85
CA VAL A 36 2.71 -1.71 -7.24
C VAL A 36 2.86 -0.23 -7.61
N LEU A 37 4.07 0.33 -7.50
CA LEU A 37 4.33 1.72 -7.84
C LEU A 37 4.06 2.00 -9.33
N VAL A 38 4.51 1.12 -10.23
CA VAL A 38 4.26 1.19 -11.67
C VAL A 38 2.76 1.18 -11.95
N TYR A 39 2.01 0.26 -11.34
CA TYR A 39 0.56 0.17 -11.54
C TYR A 39 -0.16 1.46 -11.12
N ILE A 40 0.23 2.06 -9.99
CA ILE A 40 -0.30 3.36 -9.55
C ILE A 40 0.02 4.44 -10.58
N CYS A 41 1.26 4.53 -11.05
CA CYS A 41 1.68 5.57 -12.01
C CYS A 41 1.00 5.43 -13.39
N LEU A 42 0.63 4.20 -13.77
CA LEU A 42 -0.09 3.92 -15.01
C LEU A 42 -1.58 4.21 -14.91
N THR A 43 -2.23 3.78 -13.83
CA THR A 43 -3.70 3.75 -13.73
C THR A 43 -4.29 4.98 -13.05
N ARG A 44 -3.49 5.75 -12.31
CA ARG A 44 -3.99 6.89 -11.51
C ARG A 44 -3.64 8.25 -12.12
N ARG A 45 -4.46 9.26 -11.85
CA ARG A 45 -4.26 10.65 -12.30
C ARG A 45 -3.45 11.52 -11.34
N GLY A 46 -3.48 11.22 -10.04
CA GLY A 46 -2.91 12.13 -9.04
C GLY A 46 -3.13 11.62 -7.61
N PRO A 47 -3.31 12.49 -6.60
CA PRO A 47 -3.81 12.16 -5.27
C PRO A 47 -5.35 12.37 -5.17
N GLY A 48 -6.05 11.67 -4.25
CA GLY A 48 -7.51 11.84 -4.03
C GLY A 48 -8.41 10.62 -4.27
N MET A 49 -9.72 10.81 -4.48
CA MET A 49 -10.71 9.71 -4.53
C MET A 49 -11.23 9.37 -5.95
N ALA A 50 -11.20 10.30 -6.91
CA ALA A 50 -11.61 10.07 -8.30
C ALA A 50 -10.39 9.85 -9.20
N MET A 51 -9.67 8.75 -8.95
CA MET A 51 -8.27 8.66 -9.35
C MET A 51 -8.00 7.90 -10.64
N ILE A 52 -8.92 7.03 -11.07
CA ILE A 52 -8.63 6.16 -12.21
C ILE A 52 -8.63 7.01 -13.47
N ARG A 53 -7.62 6.81 -14.32
CA ARG A 53 -7.53 7.46 -15.62
C ARG A 53 -8.71 7.08 -16.50
N ASP A 54 -9.27 8.07 -17.19
CA ASP A 54 -10.39 7.85 -18.09
C ASP A 54 -9.98 6.91 -19.24
N GLU A 55 -8.74 7.04 -19.73
CA GLU A 55 -8.17 6.16 -20.77
C GLU A 55 -8.07 4.71 -20.31
N PHE A 56 -7.92 4.46 -19.01
CA PHE A 56 -7.92 3.12 -18.45
C PHE A 56 -9.35 2.58 -18.30
N LEU A 57 -10.29 3.41 -17.83
CA LEU A 57 -11.71 3.03 -17.67
C LEU A 57 -12.40 2.70 -18.99
N ASN A 58 -12.04 3.41 -20.06
CA ASN A 58 -12.64 3.23 -21.37
C ASN A 58 -12.31 1.87 -22.01
N GLY A 59 -11.36 1.11 -21.47
CA GLY A 59 -11.02 -0.24 -21.94
C GLY A 59 -10.30 -0.27 -23.29
N PHE A 60 -9.80 0.87 -23.76
CA PHE A 60 -9.05 0.98 -25.02
C PHE A 60 -7.96 2.04 -24.93
N GLY A 61 -6.89 1.87 -25.71
CA GLY A 61 -5.76 2.80 -25.78
C GLY A 61 -4.47 2.25 -25.17
N ALA A 62 -3.37 2.96 -25.37
CA ALA A 62 -2.03 2.49 -25.02
C ALA A 62 -1.86 2.18 -23.52
N VAL A 63 -2.46 3.01 -22.65
CA VAL A 63 -2.40 2.83 -21.19
C VAL A 63 -3.15 1.57 -20.76
N TYR A 64 -4.36 1.35 -21.27
CA TYR A 64 -5.13 0.13 -20.99
C TYR A 64 -4.39 -1.12 -21.49
N ILE A 65 -3.88 -1.09 -22.73
CA ILE A 65 -3.12 -2.22 -23.30
C ILE A 65 -1.88 -2.52 -22.46
N CYS A 66 -1.14 -1.50 -22.04
CA CYS A 66 0.01 -1.64 -21.15
C CYS A 66 -0.39 -2.26 -19.80
N ALA A 67 -1.40 -1.71 -19.14
CA ALA A 67 -1.84 -2.21 -17.85
C ALA A 67 -2.40 -3.65 -17.94
N TYR A 68 -3.17 -3.98 -18.98
CA TYR A 68 -3.62 -5.34 -19.24
C TYR A 68 -2.44 -6.29 -19.44
N LYS A 69 -1.50 -5.97 -20.33
CA LYS A 69 -0.32 -6.80 -20.64
C LYS A 69 0.51 -7.15 -19.40
N TYR A 70 0.64 -6.24 -18.44
CA TYR A 70 1.55 -6.41 -17.29
C TYR A 70 0.84 -6.64 -15.95
N PHE A 71 -0.47 -6.45 -15.84
CA PHE A 71 -1.18 -6.53 -14.57
C PHE A 71 -2.51 -7.27 -14.66
N ASP A 72 -3.40 -6.85 -15.56
CA ASP A 72 -4.79 -7.27 -15.54
C ASP A 72 -5.11 -8.47 -16.46
N ASN A 73 -4.10 -9.06 -17.13
CA ASN A 73 -4.27 -10.27 -17.94
C ASN A 73 -4.58 -11.48 -17.04
N ASP A 74 -5.67 -12.18 -17.34
CA ASP A 74 -6.14 -13.35 -16.59
C ASP A 74 -5.20 -14.56 -16.63
N SER A 75 -4.24 -14.58 -17.58
CA SER A 75 -3.26 -15.66 -17.73
C SER A 75 -1.98 -15.36 -16.94
N PRO A 76 -1.72 -16.08 -15.81
CA PRO A 76 -0.51 -15.86 -15.02
C PRO A 76 0.77 -16.16 -15.81
N THR A 77 0.71 -17.11 -16.75
CA THR A 77 1.83 -17.46 -17.63
C THR A 77 2.17 -16.32 -18.59
N GLU A 78 1.16 -15.68 -19.19
CA GLU A 78 1.40 -14.53 -20.08
C GLU A 78 1.92 -13.31 -19.31
N LEU A 79 1.37 -13.05 -18.11
CA LEU A 79 1.90 -12.00 -17.21
C LEU A 79 3.37 -12.25 -16.85
N ALA A 80 3.72 -13.50 -16.54
CA ALA A 80 5.10 -13.90 -16.24
C ALA A 80 6.02 -13.64 -17.43
N GLN A 81 5.62 -14.09 -18.62
CA GLN A 81 6.38 -13.95 -19.85
C GLN A 81 6.53 -12.48 -20.25
N ALA A 82 5.48 -11.67 -20.14
CA ALA A 82 5.53 -10.25 -20.40
C ALA A 82 6.53 -9.55 -19.49
N LYS A 83 6.47 -9.78 -18.17
CA LYS A 83 7.44 -9.18 -17.22
C LYS A 83 8.86 -9.69 -17.45
N PHE A 84 9.02 -10.97 -17.75
CA PHE A 84 10.32 -11.55 -18.08
C PHE A 84 10.92 -10.98 -19.37
N SER A 85 10.08 -10.67 -20.37
CA SER A 85 10.53 -10.03 -21.60
C SER A 85 11.20 -8.68 -21.34
N LEU A 86 10.74 -7.94 -20.32
CA LEU A 86 11.34 -6.68 -19.92
C LEU A 86 12.73 -6.88 -19.29
N PHE A 87 12.93 -7.96 -18.53
CA PHE A 87 14.25 -8.29 -17.97
C PHE A 87 15.25 -8.71 -19.05
N THR A 88 14.79 -9.44 -20.06
CA THR A 88 15.62 -9.87 -21.21
C THR A 88 15.88 -8.75 -22.20
N HIS A 89 14.99 -7.76 -22.28
CA HIS A 89 15.13 -6.57 -23.12
C HIS A 89 14.90 -5.28 -22.29
N PRO A 90 15.87 -4.91 -21.42
CA PRO A 90 15.75 -3.79 -20.49
C PRO A 90 15.30 -2.46 -21.09
N GLN A 91 15.66 -2.21 -22.35
CA GLN A 91 15.30 -1.00 -23.09
C GLN A 91 13.79 -0.83 -23.28
N LEU A 92 13.04 -1.93 -23.32
CA LEU A 92 11.57 -1.89 -23.51
C LEU A 92 10.86 -1.30 -22.29
N PHE A 93 11.47 -1.36 -21.11
CA PHE A 93 10.84 -0.85 -19.89
C PHE A 93 10.52 0.65 -19.97
N GLN A 94 11.37 1.44 -20.64
CA GLN A 94 11.10 2.86 -20.83
C GLN A 94 9.90 3.06 -21.77
N SER A 95 9.96 2.50 -22.98
CA SER A 95 8.97 2.72 -24.03
C SER A 95 7.63 2.06 -23.77
N GLU A 96 7.62 0.89 -23.11
CA GLU A 96 6.40 0.10 -22.90
C GLU A 96 5.73 0.36 -21.55
N ILE A 97 6.40 1.04 -20.61
CA ILE A 97 5.85 1.31 -19.28
C ILE A 97 6.02 2.79 -18.90
N VAL A 98 7.26 3.26 -18.75
CA VAL A 98 7.54 4.55 -18.12
C VAL A 98 6.98 5.72 -18.95
N ASP A 99 7.04 5.63 -20.27
CA ASP A 99 6.51 6.66 -21.17
C ASP A 99 4.98 6.79 -21.12
N HIS A 100 4.27 5.79 -20.57
CA HIS A 100 2.82 5.80 -20.40
C HIS A 100 2.35 6.34 -19.04
N PHE A 101 3.27 6.74 -18.16
CA PHE A 101 2.92 7.33 -16.87
C PHE A 101 2.08 8.60 -17.04
N HIS A 102 1.13 8.81 -16.12
CA HIS A 102 0.36 10.05 -16.11
C HIS A 102 1.31 11.25 -15.82
N PRO A 103 1.10 12.43 -16.43
CA PRO A 103 1.97 13.60 -16.25
C PRO A 103 2.19 14.01 -14.79
N TYR A 104 1.23 13.76 -13.90
CA TYR A 104 1.39 13.97 -12.46
C TYR A 104 2.60 13.22 -11.87
N PHE A 105 2.92 12.04 -12.39
CA PHE A 105 4.01 11.19 -11.93
C PHE A 105 5.31 11.39 -12.72
N GLU A 106 5.45 12.47 -13.49
CA GLU A 106 6.65 12.73 -14.31
C GLU A 106 7.93 12.68 -13.46
N GLY A 107 7.91 13.29 -12.27
CA GLY A 107 9.03 13.29 -11.33
C GLY A 107 9.45 11.90 -10.84
N LEU A 108 8.57 10.90 -10.92
CA LEU A 108 8.86 9.52 -10.50
C LEU A 108 9.48 8.67 -11.61
N LYS A 109 9.46 9.11 -12.88
CA LYS A 109 10.06 8.33 -13.99
C LYS A 109 11.54 8.02 -13.71
N GLY A 110 12.29 9.01 -13.20
CA GLY A 110 13.69 8.84 -12.82
C GLY A 110 13.90 7.81 -11.70
N LEU A 111 13.02 7.81 -10.70
CA LEU A 111 13.01 6.82 -9.62
C LEU A 111 12.80 5.41 -10.15
N VAL A 112 11.71 5.21 -10.90
CA VAL A 112 11.32 3.90 -11.42
C VAL A 112 12.39 3.34 -12.37
N SER A 113 12.94 4.17 -13.26
CA SER A 113 14.02 3.72 -14.17
C SER A 113 15.32 3.37 -13.45
N ARG A 114 15.69 4.07 -12.37
CA ARG A 114 16.85 3.70 -11.53
C ARG A 114 16.61 2.38 -10.78
N TRP A 115 15.42 2.24 -10.19
CA TRP A 115 15.01 1.02 -9.49
C TRP A 115 15.03 -0.20 -10.43
N TRP A 116 14.48 -0.06 -11.63
CA TRP A 116 14.48 -1.12 -12.63
C TRP A 116 15.90 -1.58 -13.00
N ARG A 117 16.82 -0.64 -13.24
CA ARG A 117 18.23 -0.97 -13.51
C ARG A 117 18.87 -1.71 -12.33
N LEU A 118 18.58 -1.33 -11.10
CA LEU A 118 19.08 -2.05 -9.93
C LEU A 118 18.58 -3.49 -9.90
N LEU A 119 17.29 -3.74 -10.20
CA LEU A 119 16.76 -5.11 -10.27
C LEU A 119 17.46 -5.94 -11.35
N ILE A 120 17.72 -5.36 -12.52
CA ILE A 120 18.49 -6.04 -13.57
C ILE A 120 19.88 -6.42 -13.06
N LEU A 121 20.60 -5.49 -12.42
CA LEU A 121 21.92 -5.77 -11.85
C LEU A 121 21.85 -6.86 -10.77
N ALA A 122 20.86 -6.80 -9.88
CA ALA A 122 20.65 -7.78 -8.82
C ALA A 122 20.46 -9.20 -9.40
N TYR A 123 19.54 -9.37 -10.35
CA TYR A 123 19.28 -10.66 -10.99
C TYR A 123 20.39 -11.12 -11.94
N THR A 124 21.23 -10.21 -12.44
CA THR A 124 22.34 -10.59 -13.33
C THR A 124 23.55 -11.08 -12.54
N TYR A 125 23.91 -10.37 -11.47
CA TYR A 125 25.16 -10.62 -10.76
C TYR A 125 24.99 -11.39 -9.45
N HIS A 126 23.79 -11.41 -8.86
CA HIS A 126 23.53 -12.02 -7.56
C HIS A 126 24.54 -11.61 -6.48
N GLY A 127 25.03 -10.38 -6.56
CA GLY A 127 26.10 -9.84 -5.72
C GLY A 127 25.57 -8.90 -4.64
N ASN A 128 26.28 -7.80 -4.42
CA ASN A 128 25.91 -6.79 -3.43
C ASN A 128 24.51 -6.22 -3.69
N GLU A 129 24.19 -5.97 -4.95
CA GLU A 129 22.91 -5.45 -5.44
C GLU A 129 21.75 -6.37 -5.07
N TYR A 130 22.00 -7.68 -4.98
CA TYR A 130 21.01 -8.69 -4.64
C TYR A 130 20.84 -8.82 -3.12
N TYR A 131 21.92 -9.01 -2.37
CA TYR A 131 21.86 -9.27 -0.93
C TYR A 131 21.54 -8.01 -0.10
N TYR A 132 21.96 -6.83 -0.55
CA TYR A 132 21.74 -5.55 0.15
C TYR A 132 20.72 -4.66 -0.57
N ILE A 133 19.79 -5.26 -1.31
CA ILE A 133 18.93 -4.53 -2.21
C ILE A 133 18.08 -3.45 -1.52
N HIS A 134 17.61 -3.70 -0.30
CA HIS A 134 16.87 -2.70 0.49
C HIS A 134 17.68 -1.43 0.72
N ASN A 135 18.98 -1.54 1.04
CA ASN A 135 19.85 -0.37 1.25
C ASN A 135 20.00 0.45 -0.02
N HIS A 136 20.11 -0.22 -1.17
CA HIS A 136 20.20 0.45 -2.47
C HIS A 136 18.87 1.14 -2.82
N ILE A 137 17.73 0.51 -2.55
CA ILE A 137 16.41 1.11 -2.74
C ILE A 137 16.20 2.33 -1.83
N ILE A 138 16.58 2.25 -0.55
CA ILE A 138 16.50 3.38 0.37
C ILE A 138 17.31 4.57 -0.18
N ARG A 139 18.54 4.35 -0.63
CA ARG A 139 19.37 5.41 -1.23
C ARG A 139 18.75 6.01 -2.50
N ILE A 140 18.14 5.17 -3.34
CA ILE A 140 17.43 5.63 -4.54
C ILE A 140 16.22 6.50 -4.15
N LEU A 141 15.47 6.11 -3.11
CA LEU A 141 14.33 6.87 -2.60
C LEU A 141 14.77 8.20 -1.98
N GLU A 142 15.78 8.20 -1.10
CA GLU A 142 16.35 9.41 -0.49
C GLU A 142 16.85 10.40 -1.54
N LYS A 143 17.57 9.90 -2.54
CA LYS A 143 17.99 10.72 -3.68
C LYS A 143 16.80 11.31 -4.42
N THR A 144 15.77 10.50 -4.66
CA THR A 144 14.57 10.97 -5.36
C THR A 144 13.84 12.03 -4.54
N ILE A 145 13.72 11.88 -3.23
CA ILE A 145 13.13 12.89 -2.34
C ILE A 145 13.96 14.19 -2.40
N ALA A 146 15.29 14.09 -2.39
CA ALA A 146 16.15 15.27 -2.52
C ALA A 146 16.05 15.96 -3.89
N ASP A 147 15.87 15.17 -4.97
CA ASP A 147 15.69 15.67 -6.33
C ASP A 147 14.28 16.28 -6.52
N LEU A 148 13.26 15.71 -5.87
CA LEU A 148 11.89 16.24 -5.76
C LEU A 148 11.85 17.35 -4.71
N GLN A 149 12.51 18.48 -4.98
CA GLN A 149 12.32 19.67 -4.17
C GLN A 149 10.83 20.07 -4.17
N ASP A 150 10.35 20.70 -3.09
CA ASP A 150 8.99 21.22 -3.05
C ASP A 150 8.80 22.12 -4.28
N PRO A 151 7.88 21.79 -5.20
CA PRO A 151 7.66 22.64 -6.35
C PRO A 151 7.21 24.00 -5.83
N GLU A 152 7.80 25.08 -6.34
CA GLU A 152 7.38 26.46 -6.00
C GLU A 152 5.86 26.64 -6.17
N THR A 153 5.24 25.84 -7.05
CA THR A 153 3.79 25.72 -7.18
C THR A 153 3.38 24.23 -7.22
N PRO A 154 2.70 23.72 -6.18
CA PRO A 154 2.16 22.36 -6.17
C PRO A 154 1.18 22.11 -7.33
N HIS A 155 1.13 20.88 -7.82
CA HIS A 155 0.14 20.48 -8.83
C HIS A 155 -1.29 20.71 -8.31
N GLN A 156 -2.20 21.16 -9.18
CA GLN A 156 -3.58 21.51 -8.81
C GLN A 156 -4.29 20.36 -8.07
N ASP A 157 -4.21 19.13 -8.59
CA ASP A 157 -4.78 17.95 -7.93
C ASP A 157 -4.27 17.74 -6.49
N THR A 158 -3.02 18.11 -6.19
CA THR A 158 -2.48 18.08 -4.82
C THR A 158 -3.15 19.11 -3.93
N ILE A 159 -3.34 20.32 -4.44
CA ILE A 159 -4.04 21.40 -3.71
C ILE A 159 -5.49 20.99 -3.43
N ASP A 160 -6.19 20.47 -4.43
CA ASP A 160 -7.59 20.06 -4.32
C ASP A 160 -7.76 18.92 -3.30
N GLU A 161 -6.87 17.92 -3.33
CA GLU A 161 -6.90 16.84 -2.35
C GLU A 161 -6.58 17.32 -0.93
N LEU A 162 -5.63 18.25 -0.76
CA LEU A 162 -5.34 18.85 0.54
C LEU A 162 -6.55 19.60 1.09
N LEU A 163 -7.24 20.37 0.24
CA LEU A 163 -8.46 21.08 0.63
C LEU A 163 -9.56 20.10 1.04
N ARG A 164 -9.81 19.06 0.24
CA ARG A 164 -10.79 18.00 0.56
C ARG A 164 -10.47 17.32 1.89
N ARG A 165 -9.20 17.01 2.16
CA ARG A 165 -8.77 16.40 3.45
C ARG A 165 -9.04 17.34 4.62
N LYS A 166 -8.72 18.63 4.46
CA LYS A 166 -9.00 19.65 5.47
C LYS A 166 -10.50 19.75 5.76
N GLU A 167 -11.33 19.87 4.73
CA GLU A 167 -12.79 19.91 4.87
C GLU A 167 -13.37 18.63 5.48
N HIS A 168 -12.84 17.46 5.10
CA HIS A 168 -13.25 16.19 5.70
C HIS A 168 -12.90 16.16 7.21
N HIS A 169 -11.68 16.56 7.56
CA HIS A 169 -11.25 16.64 8.96
C HIS A 169 -12.12 17.60 9.78
N GLU A 170 -12.40 18.80 9.25
CA GLU A 170 -13.27 19.78 9.90
C GLU A 170 -14.71 19.26 10.08
N ARG A 171 -15.27 18.57 9.08
CA ARG A 171 -16.59 17.92 9.19
C ARG A 171 -16.61 16.85 10.27
N VAL A 172 -15.60 15.98 10.31
CA VAL A 172 -15.48 14.91 11.32
C VAL A 172 -15.36 15.51 12.72
N LEU A 173 -14.49 16.51 12.93
CA LEU A 173 -14.40 17.25 14.20
C LEU A 173 -15.72 17.94 14.58
N GLY A 174 -16.43 18.50 13.60
CA GLY A 174 -17.74 19.11 13.80
C GLY A 174 -18.78 18.12 14.33
N THR A 175 -18.78 16.88 13.83
CA THR A 175 -19.65 15.81 14.34
C THR A 175 -19.34 15.49 15.80
N PHE A 176 -18.07 15.38 16.18
CA PHE A 176 -17.69 15.13 17.58
C PHE A 176 -18.08 16.28 18.50
N ARG A 177 -17.87 17.55 18.10
CA ARG A 177 -18.27 18.72 18.90
C ARG A 177 -19.78 18.80 19.13
N ARG A 178 -20.59 18.49 18.11
CA ARG A 178 -22.06 18.45 18.25
C ARG A 178 -22.50 17.34 19.21
N ASN A 179 -21.87 16.17 19.14
CA ASN A 179 -22.19 15.06 20.04
C ASN A 179 -21.80 15.36 21.50
N THR A 180 -20.65 16.00 21.76
CA THR A 180 -20.29 16.45 23.12
C THR A 180 -21.27 17.49 23.66
N THR A 181 -21.76 18.38 22.80
CA THR A 181 -22.74 19.42 23.20
C THR A 181 -24.11 18.80 23.49
N ALA A 182 -24.55 17.82 22.69
CA ALA A 182 -25.78 17.08 22.92
C ALA A 182 -25.75 16.29 24.24
N ILE A 183 -24.66 15.56 24.53
CA ILE A 183 -24.48 14.84 25.81
C ILE A 183 -24.47 15.81 27.01
N LYS A 184 -23.86 16.99 26.85
CA LYS A 184 -23.84 18.03 27.89
C LYS A 184 -25.20 18.70 28.13
N ILE A 185 -26.06 18.73 27.11
CA ILE A 185 -27.42 19.24 27.23
C ILE A 185 -28.33 18.19 27.88
N GLU A 186 -28.24 16.92 27.46
CA GLU A 186 -29.04 15.82 28.02
C GLU A 186 -28.75 15.59 29.52
N SER A 187 -27.48 15.69 29.93
CA SER A 187 -27.06 15.61 31.35
C SER A 187 -27.46 16.81 32.21
N ARG A 188 -27.83 17.94 31.60
CA ARG A 188 -28.38 19.11 32.32
C ARG A 188 -29.90 19.06 32.44
N THR A 189 -30.59 18.44 31.48
CA THR A 189 -32.05 18.29 31.51
C THR A 189 -32.56 17.16 32.42
N SER A 190 -31.68 16.34 33.00
CA SER A 190 -32.06 15.25 33.91
C SER A 190 -31.88 15.55 35.40
N VAL A 191 -31.57 16.80 35.79
CA VAL A 191 -31.28 17.16 37.20
C VAL A 191 -32.36 18.05 37.84
N ASP A 192 -33.35 18.54 37.09
CA ASP A 192 -34.40 19.38 37.65
C ASP A 192 -35.69 18.58 37.89
N ALA A 193 -35.67 17.72 38.92
CA ALA A 193 -36.85 17.32 39.67
C ALA A 193 -36.47 17.04 41.13
N ASP A 194 -37.03 17.87 42.01
CA ASP A 194 -37.15 17.78 43.48
C ASP A 194 -35.96 18.15 44.39
N SER A 195 -36.05 19.40 44.87
CA SER A 195 -36.11 19.87 46.28
C SER A 195 -34.91 19.72 47.22
N ASP A 196 -34.42 20.89 47.65
CA ASP A 196 -34.11 21.35 49.02
C ASP A 196 -33.49 20.36 50.02
N ASP A 197 -32.24 20.61 50.46
CA ASP A 197 -31.97 21.15 51.81
C ASP A 197 -30.46 21.41 52.10
N ALA A 198 -30.24 22.49 52.85
CA ALA A 198 -29.22 22.73 53.89
C ALA A 198 -27.69 22.63 53.65
N LEU A 199 -27.07 23.82 53.80
CA LEU A 199 -25.94 24.18 54.69
C LEU A 199 -24.49 23.62 54.55
N SER A 200 -23.58 24.61 54.58
CA SER A 200 -22.36 24.71 55.40
C SER A 200 -20.99 24.55 54.75
N ASP A 201 -20.23 25.63 54.92
CA ASP A 201 -18.79 25.75 55.16
C ASP A 201 -17.77 25.47 54.04
N ALA A 202 -17.19 26.58 53.58
CA ALA A 202 -15.80 26.64 53.14
C ALA A 202 -14.85 26.44 54.35
N PRO A 203 -13.63 25.96 54.10
CA PRO A 203 -12.54 26.93 54.20
C PRO A 203 -11.42 26.74 53.15
N GLU A 204 -10.75 27.86 52.87
CA GLU A 204 -9.46 27.95 52.20
C GLU A 204 -8.34 27.31 53.04
N HIS A 205 -7.40 26.57 52.43
CA HIS A 205 -5.97 26.77 52.69
C HIS A 205 -5.05 26.15 51.62
N LEU A 206 -4.00 26.90 51.31
CA LEU A 206 -2.84 26.57 50.47
C LEU A 206 -2.17 25.23 50.81
N SER A 207 -1.67 24.51 49.78
CA SER A 207 -0.23 24.19 49.68
C SER A 207 0.16 23.66 48.30
N SER A 208 1.30 24.14 47.82
CA SER A 208 1.97 23.68 46.62
C SER A 208 2.67 22.34 46.89
N VAL A 209 2.51 21.34 46.00
CA VAL A 209 3.44 20.21 45.92
C VAL A 209 3.62 19.79 44.46
N THR A 210 4.84 20.02 43.99
CA THR A 210 5.48 19.39 42.82
C THR A 210 5.46 17.86 42.91
N GLY A 211 5.02 17.17 41.85
CA GLY A 211 5.07 15.72 41.73
C GLY A 211 5.05 15.26 40.26
N GLN A 212 6.01 14.40 39.91
CA GLN A 212 6.38 13.90 38.58
C GLN A 212 5.28 13.10 37.83
N PRO A 213 5.42 12.93 36.50
CA PRO A 213 4.50 12.12 35.69
C PRO A 213 4.65 10.62 35.97
N VAL A 214 3.52 9.97 36.26
CA VAL A 214 3.42 8.51 36.37
C VAL A 214 3.40 7.90 34.97
N HIS A 215 4.48 7.22 34.59
CA HIS A 215 4.52 6.32 33.43
C HIS A 215 3.69 5.07 33.73
N HIS A 216 2.45 5.02 33.24
CA HIS A 216 1.74 3.75 33.10
C HIS A 216 2.12 3.10 31.77
N ALA A 217 3.02 2.11 31.83
CA ALA A 217 3.25 1.18 30.75
C ALA A 217 2.02 0.27 30.62
N VAL A 218 1.21 0.50 29.58
CA VAL A 218 0.13 -0.41 29.19
C VAL A 218 0.75 -1.54 28.38
N HIS A 219 0.85 -2.73 28.98
CA HIS A 219 1.15 -3.95 28.24
C HIS A 219 -0.03 -4.32 27.33
N PRO A 220 0.19 -4.64 26.04
CA PRO A 220 -0.86 -5.16 25.18
C PRO A 220 -1.23 -6.61 25.59
N PRO A 221 -2.52 -7.00 25.49
CA PRO A 221 -2.96 -8.35 25.81
C PRO A 221 -2.40 -9.39 24.83
N ALA A 222 -2.15 -10.60 25.36
CA ALA A 222 -1.62 -11.73 24.61
C ALA A 222 -2.56 -12.18 23.47
N TYR A 223 -1.98 -12.37 22.29
CA TYR A 223 -2.69 -12.86 21.10
C TYR A 223 -2.93 -14.37 21.21
N HIS A 224 -4.20 -14.78 21.16
CA HIS A 224 -4.60 -16.19 20.98
C HIS A 224 -5.00 -16.40 19.51
N PRO A 225 -4.33 -17.30 18.77
CA PRO A 225 -4.75 -17.64 17.41
C PRO A 225 -6.07 -18.44 17.43
N PRO A 226 -6.95 -18.24 16.41
CA PRO A 226 -8.20 -18.99 16.30
C PRO A 226 -7.95 -20.46 15.92
N PRO A 227 -8.88 -21.37 16.29
CA PRO A 227 -8.74 -22.81 16.01
C PRO A 227 -8.85 -23.11 14.50
N ASP A 228 -7.98 -24.03 14.07
CA ASP A 228 -7.85 -24.54 12.70
C ASP A 228 -9.10 -25.33 12.26
N LEU A 229 -9.75 -24.87 11.19
CA LEU A 229 -10.91 -25.53 10.56
C LEU A 229 -10.49 -26.47 9.40
N SER A 230 -9.35 -27.13 9.50
CA SER A 230 -8.94 -28.19 8.58
C SER A 230 -9.35 -29.59 9.06
N THR A 231 -10.65 -29.93 9.02
CA THR A 231 -11.09 -31.35 8.91
C THR A 231 -12.37 -31.51 8.09
N ASN A 232 -12.27 -31.37 6.75
CA ASN A 232 -13.28 -31.92 5.85
C ASN A 232 -12.81 -33.25 5.26
N ARG A 233 -13.38 -34.35 5.78
CA ARG A 233 -13.27 -35.70 5.20
C ARG A 233 -13.95 -35.74 3.83
N PRO A 234 -13.39 -36.46 2.84
CA PRO A 234 -14.06 -36.66 1.55
C PRO A 234 -15.20 -37.69 1.66
N ILE A 235 -16.37 -37.30 1.16
CA ILE A 235 -17.53 -38.17 0.92
C ILE A 235 -17.23 -39.04 -0.30
N LYS A 236 -17.22 -40.36 -0.12
CA LYS A 236 -17.10 -41.36 -1.19
C LYS A 236 -18.37 -41.33 -2.06
N LYS A 237 -18.26 -40.99 -3.34
CA LYS A 237 -19.33 -41.22 -4.33
C LYS A 237 -19.26 -42.67 -4.84
N ALA A 238 -20.36 -43.39 -4.64
CA ALA A 238 -20.56 -44.75 -5.12
C ALA A 238 -20.79 -44.76 -6.64
N ARG A 239 -20.08 -45.68 -7.30
CA ARG A 239 -20.23 -46.14 -8.68
C ARG A 239 -21.55 -46.90 -8.81
N ARG A 240 -22.41 -46.51 -9.76
CA ARG A 240 -23.50 -47.37 -10.26
C ARG A 240 -23.21 -47.70 -11.72
N GLU A 241 -22.98 -48.98 -11.95
CA GLU A 241 -23.04 -49.64 -13.24
C GLU A 241 -24.51 -49.93 -13.55
N THR A 242 -24.95 -49.55 -14.75
CA THR A 242 -25.73 -50.33 -15.74
C THR A 242 -26.04 -49.41 -16.90
#